data_AF-A0A520LKA4-F1
#
_entry.id   AF-A0A520LKA4-F1
#
_cell.length_a   1.000
_cell.length_b   1.000
_cell.length_c   1.000
_cell.angle_alpha   90.00
_cell.angle_beta   90.00
_cell.angle_gamma   90.00
#
_symmetry.space_group_name_H-M   'P 1'
#
loop_
_entity.id
_entity.type
_entity.pdbx_description
1 polymer ?
#
loop_
_entity_poly.entity_id
_entity_poly.type
_entity_poly.pdbx_seq_one_letter_code
_entity_poly.pdbx_strand_id
1 'polypeptide(L)'
;PDCRPDYLNAFQTLAALASKAGREGHGTQLWAPLVEWSKTRIVEEALRLNVPIQTTWSCYSGGDEACGVCDSCRIRDAALREAGRPDLCSRPSA
;
A
#
# COMPACT_ATOMS: atom_id res chain seq x y z
N PRO A 1 14.09 -2.56 4.97
CA PRO A 1 13.13 -2.31 3.87
C PRO A 1 13.40 -0.94 3.27
N ASP A 2 13.20 -0.82 1.97
CA ASP A 2 13.36 0.36 1.11
C ASP A 2 12.25 1.41 1.27
N CYS A 3 11.32 1.21 2.21
CA CYS A 3 10.20 2.10 2.46
C CYS A 3 10.41 3.08 3.65
N ARG A 4 11.61 3.15 4.22
CA ARG A 4 11.88 4.01 5.40
C ARG A 4 12.20 5.46 4.99
N PRO A 5 11.90 6.46 5.83
CA PRO A 5 12.15 7.87 5.50
C PRO A 5 13.60 8.20 5.11
N ASP A 6 14.59 7.59 5.76
CA ASP A 6 16.01 7.76 5.46
C ASP A 6 16.35 7.26 4.04
N TYR A 7 15.82 6.10 3.66
CA TYR A 7 15.98 5.55 2.32
C TYR A 7 15.30 6.43 1.25
N LEU A 8 14.05 6.85 1.49
CA LEU A 8 13.29 7.67 0.55
C LEU A 8 13.99 9.03 0.31
N ASN A 9 14.54 9.66 1.36
CA ASN A 9 15.31 10.90 1.25
C ASN A 9 16.61 10.72 0.45
N ALA A 10 17.33 9.63 0.70
CA ALA A 10 18.53 9.29 -0.07
C ALA A 10 18.18 9.04 -1.56
N PHE A 11 17.08 8.34 -1.83
CA PHE A 11 16.61 8.08 -3.19
C PHE A 11 16.17 9.36 -3.91
N GLN A 12 15.45 10.26 -3.24
CA GLN A 12 15.08 11.57 -3.79
C GLN A 12 16.34 12.38 -4.19
N THR A 13 17.38 12.32 -3.36
CA THR A 13 18.66 12.98 -3.63
C THR A 13 19.34 12.38 -4.87
N LEU A 14 19.39 11.04 -4.95
CA LEU A 14 19.91 10.34 -6.13
C LEU A 14 19.13 10.70 -7.40
N ALA A 15 17.80 10.70 -7.34
CA ALA A 15 16.93 11.05 -8.47
C ALA A 15 17.17 12.50 -8.96
N ALA A 16 17.40 13.44 -8.03
CA ALA A 16 17.74 14.82 -8.38
C ALA A 16 19.10 14.91 -9.11
N LEU A 17 20.10 14.11 -8.69
CA LEU A 17 21.43 14.11 -9.30
C LEU A 17 21.46 13.46 -10.70
N ALA A 18 20.53 12.56 -10.99
CA ALA A 18 20.49 11.73 -12.18
C ALA A 18 19.95 12.45 -13.44
N SER A 19 19.41 13.67 -13.31
CA SER A 19 18.86 14.41 -14.46
C SER A 19 19.17 15.90 -14.39
N LYS A 20 19.21 16.56 -15.56
CA LYS A 20 19.34 18.03 -15.64
C LYS A 20 18.19 18.72 -14.90
N ALA A 21 16.95 18.30 -15.16
CA ALA A 21 15.77 18.84 -14.49
C ALA A 21 15.87 18.70 -12.96
N GLY A 22 16.33 17.55 -12.46
CA GLY A 22 16.59 17.34 -11.05
C GLY A 22 17.64 18.28 -10.46
N ARG A 23 18.76 18.48 -11.16
CA ARG A 23 19.82 19.41 -10.74
C ARG A 23 19.39 20.88 -10.77
N GLU A 24 18.44 21.23 -11.63
CA GLU A 24 17.87 22.58 -11.75
C GLU A 24 16.67 22.81 -10.81
N GLY A 25 16.29 21.83 -9.98
CA GLY A 25 15.18 21.97 -9.03
C GLY A 25 13.78 21.75 -9.64
N HIS A 26 13.72 21.25 -10.87
CA HIS A 26 12.49 20.91 -11.60
C HIS A 26 12.30 19.39 -11.76
N GLY A 27 13.01 18.60 -10.95
CA GLY A 27 12.93 17.14 -10.98
C GLY A 27 11.64 16.59 -10.37
N THR A 28 11.35 15.33 -10.67
CA THR A 28 10.23 14.61 -10.08
C THR A 28 10.38 14.50 -8.56
N GLN A 29 9.27 14.71 -7.85
CA GLN A 29 9.17 14.47 -6.43
C GLN A 29 8.78 13.02 -6.15
N LEU A 30 9.55 12.35 -5.30
CA LEU A 30 9.17 11.08 -4.71
C LEU A 30 8.09 11.35 -3.65
N TRP A 31 6.90 10.79 -3.88
CA TRP A 31 5.75 10.97 -3.01
C TRP A 31 5.29 9.63 -2.45
N ALA A 32 5.39 9.47 -1.13
CA ALA A 32 5.01 8.26 -0.40
C ALA A 32 3.94 8.56 0.66
N PRO A 33 2.71 8.94 0.27
CA PRO A 33 1.71 9.49 1.19
C PRO A 33 1.23 8.50 2.26
N LEU A 34 1.37 7.20 2.00
CA LEU A 34 0.87 6.14 2.87
C LEU A 34 1.95 5.60 3.83
N VAL A 35 3.19 6.11 3.79
CA VAL A 35 4.33 5.51 4.50
C VAL A 35 4.18 5.49 6.02
N GLU A 36 3.49 6.48 6.59
CA GLU A 36 3.21 6.58 8.02
C GLU A 36 1.81 6.06 8.40
N TRP A 37 1.03 5.60 7.43
CA TRP A 37 -0.36 5.20 7.69
C TRP A 37 -0.43 3.76 8.17
N SER A 38 -1.30 3.51 9.15
CA SER A 38 -1.71 2.16 9.47
C SER A 38 -2.49 1.54 8.31
N LYS A 39 -2.53 0.21 8.25
CA LYS A 39 -3.33 -0.49 7.24
C LYS A 39 -4.82 -0.19 7.37
N THR A 40 -5.31 -0.01 8.59
CA THR A 40 -6.70 0.41 8.87
C THR A 40 -6.99 1.78 8.29
N ARG A 41 -6.11 2.78 8.50
CA ARG A 41 -6.25 4.11 7.89
C ARG A 41 -6.25 4.06 6.35
N ILE A 42 -5.41 3.20 5.76
CA ILE A 42 -5.38 2.99 4.31
C ILE A 42 -6.73 2.42 3.82
N VAL A 43 -7.33 1.48 4.55
CA VAL A 43 -8.66 0.93 4.24
C VAL A 43 -9.74 2.00 4.37
N GLU A 44 -9.75 2.77 5.46
CA GLU A 44 -10.70 3.86 5.67
C GLU A 44 -10.65 4.89 4.55
N GLU A 45 -9.45 5.28 4.11
CA GLU A 45 -9.27 6.20 3.00
C GLU A 45 -9.74 5.59 1.67
N ALA A 46 -9.46 4.31 1.43
CA ALA A 46 -9.96 3.60 0.25
C ALA A 46 -11.49 3.56 0.22
N LEU A 47 -12.15 3.35 1.36
CA LEU A 47 -13.60 3.42 1.50
C LEU A 47 -14.13 4.84 1.23
N ARG A 48 -13.50 5.86 1.83
CA ARG A 48 -13.86 7.27 1.60
C ARG A 48 -13.78 7.67 0.12
N LEU A 49 -12.78 7.13 -0.59
CA LEU A 49 -12.56 7.36 -2.02
C LEU A 49 -13.38 6.44 -2.93
N ASN A 50 -14.24 5.57 -2.38
CA ASN A 50 -15.02 4.59 -3.12
C ASN A 50 -14.18 3.64 -4.00
N VAL A 51 -12.99 3.24 -3.53
CA VAL A 51 -12.15 2.25 -4.21
C VAL A 51 -12.88 0.90 -4.21
N PRO A 52 -12.91 0.17 -5.34
CA PRO A 52 -13.49 -1.18 -5.40
C PRO A 52 -12.55 -2.21 -4.74
N ILE A 53 -12.43 -2.18 -3.41
CA ILE A 53 -11.50 -3.02 -2.63
C ILE A 53 -11.61 -4.51 -2.99
N GLN A 54 -12.81 -5.01 -3.26
CA GLN A 54 -13.08 -6.41 -3.64
C GLN A 54 -12.37 -6.85 -4.93
N THR A 55 -12.01 -5.91 -5.82
CA THR A 55 -11.27 -6.21 -7.06
C THR A 55 -9.76 -5.99 -6.92
N THR A 56 -9.29 -5.57 -5.75
CA THR A 56 -7.85 -5.35 -5.48
C THR A 56 -7.20 -6.61 -4.95
N TRP A 57 -5.94 -6.83 -5.32
CA TRP A 57 -5.20 -8.02 -4.92
C TRP A 57 -4.09 -7.70 -3.93
N SER A 58 -3.97 -8.52 -2.88
CA SER A 58 -2.87 -8.42 -1.89
C SER A 58 -2.28 -9.78 -1.53
N CYS A 59 -2.99 -10.88 -1.81
CA CYS A 59 -2.58 -12.22 -1.43
C CYS A 59 -1.26 -12.64 -2.08
N TYR A 60 -0.39 -13.30 -1.33
CA TYR A 60 0.89 -13.81 -1.84
C TYR A 60 0.77 -15.14 -2.58
N SER A 61 -0.28 -15.92 -2.31
CA SER A 61 -0.44 -17.27 -2.85
C SER A 61 -0.93 -17.31 -4.31
N GLY A 62 -1.36 -16.18 -4.87
CA GLY A 62 -2.00 -16.15 -6.20
C GLY A 62 -3.33 -16.93 -6.21
N GLY A 63 -3.81 -17.26 -7.42
CA GLY A 63 -5.07 -17.98 -7.63
C GLY A 63 -6.25 -17.06 -7.93
N ASP A 64 -7.46 -17.63 -7.90
CA ASP A 64 -8.70 -16.92 -8.21
C ASP A 64 -9.26 -16.15 -7.00
N GLU A 65 -8.96 -16.61 -5.78
CA GLU A 65 -9.38 -15.99 -4.53
C GLU A 65 -8.20 -15.79 -3.57
N ALA A 66 -8.29 -14.77 -2.71
CA ALA A 66 -7.28 -14.53 -1.69
C ALA A 66 -7.29 -15.65 -0.64
N CYS A 67 -6.15 -16.29 -0.40
CA CYS A 67 -6.06 -17.52 0.40
C CYS A 67 -6.47 -17.40 1.89
N GLY A 68 -6.68 -16.19 2.42
CA GLY A 68 -7.01 -15.94 3.83
C GLY A 68 -5.93 -16.29 4.88
N VAL A 69 -4.86 -16.99 4.50
CA VAL A 69 -3.88 -17.55 5.47
C VAL A 69 -2.47 -16.95 5.37
N CYS A 70 -2.10 -16.30 4.27
CA CYS A 70 -0.80 -15.63 4.16
C CYS A 70 -0.77 -14.33 4.97
N ASP A 71 0.42 -13.83 5.31
CA ASP A 71 0.57 -12.64 6.15
C ASP A 71 -0.12 -11.40 5.56
N SER A 72 -0.05 -11.22 4.24
CA SER A 72 -0.74 -10.12 3.56
C SER A 72 -2.27 -10.20 3.73
N CYS A 73 -2.86 -11.41 3.58
CA CYS A 73 -4.29 -11.61 3.81
C CYS A 73 -4.64 -11.32 5.27
N ARG A 74 -3.86 -11.84 6.24
CA ARG A 74 -4.12 -11.60 7.67
C ARG A 74 -4.10 -10.11 8.03
N ILE A 75 -3.09 -9.38 7.55
CA ILE A 75 -2.96 -7.94 7.78
C ILE A 75 -4.12 -7.18 7.14
N ARG A 76 -4.46 -7.50 5.88
CA ARG A 76 -5.57 -6.86 5.16
C ARG A 76 -6.91 -7.14 5.83
N ASP A 77 -7.19 -8.39 6.19
CA ASP A 77 -8.44 -8.79 6.81
C ASP A 77 -8.59 -8.18 8.21
N ALA A 78 -7.51 -8.08 8.99
CA ALA A 78 -7.53 -7.39 10.28
C ALA A 78 -7.91 -5.92 10.11
N ALA A 79 -7.29 -5.21 9.15
CA ALA A 79 -7.61 -3.82 8.85
C ALA A 79 -9.05 -3.62 8.35
N LEU A 80 -9.56 -4.54 7.52
CA LEU A 80 -10.95 -4.50 7.04
C LEU A 80 -11.96 -4.72 8.17
N ARG A 81 -11.68 -5.63 9.11
CA ARG A 81 -12.52 -5.82 10.30
C ARG A 81 -12.52 -4.59 11.21
N GLU A 82 -11.35 -4.00 11.45
CA GLU A 82 -11.22 -2.79 12.26
C GLU A 82 -11.96 -1.59 11.64
N ALA A 83 -11.93 -1.48 10.30
CA ALA A 83 -12.69 -0.47 9.56
C ALA A 83 -14.19 -0.81 9.39
N GLY A 84 -14.71 -1.84 10.08
CA GLY A 84 -16.14 -2.20 10.05
C GLY A 84 -16.62 -2.84 8.74
N ARG A 85 -15.71 -3.40 7.93
CA ARG A 85 -16.00 -4.07 6.65
C ARG A 85 -15.57 -5.54 6.60
N PRO A 86 -16.02 -6.39 7.54
CA PRO A 86 -15.71 -7.82 7.52
C PRO A 86 -16.27 -8.54 6.29
N ASP A 87 -17.27 -7.98 5.61
CA ASP A 87 -17.84 -8.48 4.36
C ASP A 87 -16.85 -8.49 3.19
N LEU A 88 -15.77 -7.70 3.29
CA LEU A 88 -14.71 -7.60 2.29
C LEU A 88 -13.48 -8.47 2.62
N CYS A 89 -13.48 -9.18 3.75
CA CYS A 89 -12.37 -10.06 4.13
C CYS A 89 -12.24 -11.24 3.16
N SER A 90 -11.02 -11.78 3.09
CA SER A 90 -10.72 -13.01 2.37
C SER A 90 -11.63 -14.15 2.85
N ARG A 91 -12.13 -14.94 1.90
CA ARG A 91 -12.83 -16.19 2.23
C ARG A 91 -11.78 -17.28 2.32
N PRO A 92 -11.71 -18.06 3.40
CA PRO A 92 -10.83 -19.20 3.43
C PRO A 92 -11.24 -20.15 2.29
N SER A 93 -10.28 -20.48 1.43
CA SER A 93 -10.45 -21.56 0.47
C SER A 93 -10.78 -22.84 1.25
N ALA A 94 -11.82 -23.55 0.81
CA ALA A 94 -12.24 -24.81 1.40
C ALA A 94 -11.11 -25.86 1.38
#